data_AF-A0A846MV54-F1
#
_entry.id   AF-A0A846MV54-F1
#
_cell.length_a   1.000
_cell.length_b   1.000
_cell.length_c   1.000
_cell.angle_alpha   90.00
_cell.angle_beta   90.00
_cell.angle_gamma   90.00
#
_symmetry.space_group_name_H-M   'P 1'
#
loop_
_entity.id
_entity.type
_entity.pdbx_description
1 polymer ?
#
loop_
_entity_poly.entity_id
_entity_poly.type
_entity_poly.pdbx_seq_one_letter_code
_entity_poly.pdbx_strand_id
1 'polypeptide(L)'
;MPPVAEAPKRYFIEFNAVMVLYAATVIGRKYVVQNIDNSILRDLIVASPVLPVILTALVVYRFYCRMDEYHKRQLLEALAMSAGVTAVFVASWGFLEDIGAPKLGLMSAWIVIAVSWAGAALVIGFKDKAIDGAHKAIRRSLTTLAVVVGGTASFAGIGIAAGFATPFWELALIAIALLIVRIGSAVFSKSGTC
;
A
#
# COMPACT_ATOMS: atom_id res chain seq x y z
N MET A 1 3.72 27.07 -12.97
CA MET A 1 2.86 26.15 -12.18
C MET A 1 1.98 25.42 -13.18
N PRO A 2 2.05 24.07 -13.29
CA PRO A 2 1.20 23.36 -14.24
C PRO A 2 -0.29 23.51 -13.81
N PRO A 3 -1.24 23.53 -14.77
CA PRO A 3 -2.65 23.71 -14.49
C PRO A 3 -3.19 22.61 -13.56
N VAL A 4 -4.14 22.96 -12.68
CA VAL A 4 -4.67 22.10 -11.60
C VAL A 4 -5.17 20.74 -12.11
N ALA A 5 -5.69 20.69 -13.36
CA ALA A 5 -6.18 19.47 -13.99
C ALA A 5 -5.09 18.44 -14.36
N GLU A 6 -3.82 18.84 -14.46
CA GLU A 6 -2.72 17.97 -14.88
C GLU A 6 -1.95 17.34 -13.71
N ALA A 7 -2.10 17.88 -12.50
CA ALA A 7 -1.39 17.40 -11.32
C ALA A 7 -1.62 15.90 -11.02
N PRO A 8 -2.85 15.35 -11.13
CA PRO A 8 -3.09 13.93 -10.90
C PRO A 8 -2.47 13.05 -11.98
N LYS A 9 -2.62 13.41 -13.26
CA LYS A 9 -2.10 12.63 -14.39
C LYS A 9 -0.57 12.50 -14.32
N ARG A 10 0.10 13.63 -14.07
CA ARG A 10 1.56 13.66 -13.95
C ARG A 10 2.06 12.82 -12.77
N TYR A 11 1.38 12.89 -11.62
CA TYR A 11 1.69 12.03 -10.48
C TYR A 11 1.60 10.55 -10.85
N PHE A 12 0.51 10.13 -11.50
CA PHE A 12 0.36 8.73 -11.90
C PHE A 12 1.45 8.28 -12.87
N ILE A 13 1.85 9.11 -13.83
CA ILE A 13 2.93 8.78 -14.77
C ILE A 13 4.27 8.66 -14.03
N GLU A 14 4.63 9.66 -13.21
CA GLU A 14 5.88 9.65 -12.44
C GLU A 14 5.94 8.45 -11.47
N PHE A 15 4.83 8.17 -10.77
CA PHE A 15 4.74 7.05 -9.85
C PHE A 15 4.87 5.70 -10.57
N ASN A 16 4.12 5.49 -11.66
CA ASN A 16 4.20 4.24 -12.43
C ASN A 16 5.59 4.04 -13.05
N ALA A 17 6.24 5.09 -13.56
CA ALA A 17 7.59 5.00 -14.10
C ALA A 17 8.60 4.53 -13.02
N VAL A 18 8.50 5.08 -11.81
CA VAL A 18 9.36 4.65 -10.69
C VAL A 18 9.03 3.23 -10.22
N MET A 19 7.76 2.83 -10.22
CA MET A 19 7.37 1.45 -9.88
C MET A 19 7.89 0.43 -10.89
N VAL A 20 7.88 0.77 -12.20
CA VAL A 20 8.49 -0.08 -13.24
C VAL A 20 10.00 -0.19 -13.01
N LEU A 21 10.67 0.91 -12.68
CA LEU A 21 12.10 0.92 -12.35
C LEU A 21 12.40 0.07 -11.09
N TYR A 22 11.57 0.17 -10.06
CA TYR A 22 11.65 -0.66 -8.86
C TYR A 22 11.52 -2.16 -9.22
N ALA A 23 10.48 -2.53 -9.96
CA ALA A 23 10.29 -3.92 -10.40
C ALA A 23 11.49 -4.43 -11.22
N ALA A 24 12.00 -3.61 -12.14
CA ALA A 24 13.16 -3.95 -12.96
C ALA A 24 14.43 -4.18 -12.12
N THR A 25 14.70 -3.35 -11.11
CA THR A 25 15.86 -3.54 -10.22
C THR A 25 15.72 -4.77 -9.33
N VAL A 26 14.54 -5.00 -8.77
CA VAL A 26 14.27 -6.15 -7.87
C VAL A 26 14.33 -7.48 -8.62
N ILE A 27 13.78 -7.55 -9.83
CA ILE A 27 13.79 -8.76 -10.65
C ILE A 27 15.15 -8.92 -11.34
N GLY A 28 15.69 -7.84 -11.90
CA GLY A 28 16.94 -7.83 -12.65
C GLY A 28 18.15 -8.27 -11.83
N ARG A 29 18.25 -7.86 -10.55
CA ARG A 29 19.37 -8.27 -9.69
C ARG A 29 19.52 -9.79 -9.57
N LYS A 30 18.42 -10.56 -9.66
CA LYS A 30 18.44 -12.03 -9.57
C LYS A 30 19.28 -12.66 -10.70
N TYR A 31 19.23 -12.07 -11.89
CA TYR A 31 19.94 -12.56 -13.07
C TYR A 31 21.38 -12.04 -13.15
N VAL A 32 21.63 -10.83 -12.64
CA VAL A 32 22.93 -10.17 -12.75
C VAL A 32 23.91 -10.61 -11.67
N VAL A 33 23.43 -10.79 -10.43
CA VAL A 33 24.29 -11.10 -9.26
C VAL A 33 24.98 -12.47 -9.37
N GLN A 34 24.45 -13.40 -10.15
CA GLN A 34 25.00 -14.75 -10.30
C GLN A 34 26.33 -14.81 -11.07
N ASN A 35 26.67 -13.76 -11.82
CA ASN A 35 27.81 -13.74 -12.74
C ASN A 35 28.90 -12.73 -12.33
N ILE A 36 28.89 -12.26 -11.08
CA ILE A 36 29.80 -11.22 -10.59
C ILE A 36 30.63 -11.73 -9.41
N ASP A 37 31.94 -11.84 -9.63
CA ASP A 37 32.89 -12.25 -8.59
C ASP A 37 33.35 -11.08 -7.70
N ASN A 38 33.17 -9.84 -8.15
CA ASN A 38 33.55 -8.64 -7.40
C ASN A 38 32.51 -8.34 -6.28
N SER A 39 32.95 -8.39 -5.02
CA SER A 39 32.10 -8.18 -3.85
C SER A 39 31.43 -6.80 -3.80
N ILE A 40 32.15 -5.73 -4.17
CA ILE A 40 31.64 -4.35 -4.10
C ILE A 40 30.55 -4.12 -5.15
N LEU A 41 30.77 -4.59 -6.38
CA LEU A 41 29.77 -4.48 -7.45
C LEU A 41 28.51 -5.28 -7.14
N ARG A 42 28.68 -6.46 -6.54
CA ARG A 42 27.57 -7.30 -6.09
C ARG A 42 26.72 -6.58 -5.04
N ASP A 43 27.35 -5.97 -4.04
CA ASP A 43 26.64 -5.24 -2.97
C ASP A 43 25.87 -4.03 -3.52
N LEU A 44 26.48 -3.26 -4.44
CA LEU A 44 25.81 -2.14 -5.11
C LEU A 44 24.58 -2.58 -5.92
N ILE A 45 24.65 -3.71 -6.62
CA ILE A 45 23.53 -4.25 -7.39
C ILE A 45 22.42 -4.76 -6.48
N VAL A 46 22.78 -5.40 -5.36
CA VAL A 46 21.80 -5.85 -4.35
C VAL A 46 21.07 -4.65 -3.72
N ALA A 47 21.78 -3.55 -3.49
CA ALA A 47 21.24 -2.30 -2.94
C ALA A 47 20.57 -1.40 -3.99
N SER A 48 20.67 -1.71 -5.29
CA SER A 48 20.07 -0.90 -6.36
C SER A 48 18.57 -0.56 -6.19
N PRO A 49 17.71 -1.40 -5.59
CA PRO A 49 16.30 -1.06 -5.37
C PRO A 49 16.07 0.07 -4.36
N VAL A 50 17.08 0.44 -3.57
CA VAL A 50 16.98 1.57 -2.62
C VAL A 50 16.75 2.89 -3.36
N LEU A 51 17.39 3.08 -4.52
CA LEU A 51 17.26 4.31 -5.30
C LEU A 51 15.80 4.51 -5.81
N PRO A 52 15.15 3.53 -6.47
CA PRO A 52 13.73 3.62 -6.80
C PRO A 52 12.80 3.85 -5.60
N VAL A 53 13.11 3.27 -4.43
CA VAL A 53 12.32 3.49 -3.20
C VAL A 53 12.40 4.95 -2.76
N ILE A 54 13.59 5.56 -2.78
CA ILE A 54 13.77 6.99 -2.47
C ILE A 54 13.01 7.86 -3.48
N LEU A 55 13.12 7.55 -4.78
CA LEU A 55 12.39 8.28 -5.82
C LEU A 55 10.87 8.19 -5.61
N THR A 56 10.37 7.03 -5.18
CA THR A 56 8.95 6.84 -4.87
C THR A 56 8.51 7.77 -3.74
N ALA A 57 9.29 7.83 -2.65
CA ALA A 57 9.01 8.74 -1.54
C ALA A 57 8.98 10.21 -1.99
N LEU A 58 9.90 10.62 -2.88
CA LEU A 58 9.92 11.97 -3.43
C LEU A 58 8.69 12.28 -4.30
N VAL A 59 8.25 11.33 -5.13
CA VAL A 59 7.04 11.47 -5.96
C VAL A 59 5.80 11.62 -5.07
N VAL A 60 5.66 10.78 -4.04
CA VAL A 60 4.57 10.86 -3.07
C VAL A 60 4.60 12.17 -2.28
N TYR A 61 5.78 12.61 -1.83
CA TYR A 61 5.94 13.88 -1.13
C TYR A 61 5.54 15.08 -2.00
N ARG A 62 5.98 15.10 -3.26
CA ARG A 62 5.57 16.16 -4.21
C ARG A 62 4.07 16.16 -4.46
N PHE A 63 3.45 14.99 -4.53
CA PHE A 63 2.00 14.86 -4.65
C PHE A 63 1.29 15.39 -3.40
N TYR A 64 1.75 14.99 -2.21
CA TYR A 64 1.24 15.50 -0.94
C TYR A 64 1.30 17.02 -0.86
N CYS A 65 2.43 17.65 -1.19
CA CYS A 65 2.55 19.11 -1.14
C CYS A 65 1.54 19.84 -2.03
N ARG A 66 1.11 19.22 -3.14
CA ARG A 66 0.15 19.76 -4.11
C ARG A 66 -1.32 19.47 -3.76
N MET A 67 -1.60 18.63 -2.76
CA MET A 67 -2.97 18.38 -2.29
C MET A 67 -3.55 19.61 -1.59
N ASP A 68 -4.87 19.74 -1.62
CA ASP A 68 -5.58 20.71 -0.79
C ASP A 68 -5.51 20.33 0.71
N GLU A 69 -5.83 21.28 1.58
CA GLU A 69 -5.71 21.10 3.03
C GLU A 69 -6.66 20.03 3.58
N TYR A 70 -7.85 19.91 3.00
CA TYR A 70 -8.85 18.92 3.41
C TYR A 70 -8.35 17.49 3.16
N HIS A 71 -7.85 17.20 1.95
CA HIS A 71 -7.30 15.89 1.60
C HIS A 71 -6.00 15.60 2.35
N LYS A 72 -5.14 16.60 2.59
CA LYS A 72 -3.94 16.43 3.44
C LYS A 72 -4.31 15.98 4.84
N ARG A 73 -5.29 16.66 5.45
CA ARG A 73 -5.78 16.30 6.79
C ARG A 73 -6.35 14.89 6.81
N GLN A 74 -7.21 14.54 5.85
CA GLN A 74 -7.80 13.21 5.75
C GLN A 74 -6.73 12.11 5.57
N LEU A 75 -5.72 12.36 4.73
CA LEU A 75 -4.60 11.45 4.52
C LEU A 75 -3.81 11.22 5.80
N LEU A 76 -3.45 12.29 6.51
CA LEU A 76 -2.70 12.22 7.77
C LEU A 76 -3.49 11.53 8.89
N GLU A 77 -4.80 11.82 8.99
CA GLU A 77 -5.67 11.17 9.99
C GLU A 77 -5.76 9.65 9.72
N ALA A 78 -5.91 9.25 8.46
CA ALA A 78 -5.90 7.84 8.07
C ALA A 78 -4.56 7.17 8.35
N LEU A 79 -3.45 7.86 8.02
CA LEU A 79 -2.09 7.37 8.25
C LEU A 79 -1.83 7.18 9.75
N ALA A 80 -2.19 8.15 10.59
CA ALA A 80 -2.00 8.10 12.03
C ALA A 80 -2.75 6.92 12.67
N MET A 81 -4.01 6.71 12.29
CA MET A 81 -4.78 5.53 12.75
C MET A 81 -4.14 4.22 12.29
N SER A 82 -3.74 4.12 11.02
CA SER A 82 -3.11 2.92 10.47
C SER A 82 -1.78 2.60 11.14
N ALA A 83 -0.96 3.62 11.41
CA ALA A 83 0.33 3.49 12.08
C ALA A 83 0.14 3.00 13.52
N GLY A 84 -0.84 3.54 14.25
CA GLY A 84 -1.17 3.09 15.60
C GLY A 84 -1.59 1.62 15.63
N VAL A 85 -2.52 1.21 14.76
CA VAL A 85 -2.98 -0.19 14.66
C VAL A 85 -1.82 -1.12 14.28
N THR A 86 -1.00 -0.72 13.30
CA THR A 86 0.14 -1.52 12.84
C THR A 86 1.20 -1.66 13.93
N ALA A 87 1.51 -0.58 14.67
CA ALA A 87 2.49 -0.61 15.75
C ALA A 87 2.06 -1.55 16.88
N VAL A 88 0.78 -1.50 17.29
CA VAL A 88 0.22 -2.42 18.29
C VAL A 88 0.30 -3.86 17.78
N PHE A 89 -0.04 -4.11 16.52
CA PHE A 89 0.02 -5.45 15.94
C PHE A 89 1.45 -6.01 15.90
N VAL A 90 2.41 -5.26 15.36
CA VAL A 90 3.80 -5.72 15.23
C VAL A 90 4.45 -5.92 16.60
N ALA A 91 4.19 -5.04 17.57
CA ALA A 91 4.67 -5.20 18.93
C ALA A 91 4.07 -6.46 19.60
N SER A 92 2.76 -6.67 19.43
CA SER A 92 2.08 -7.86 19.94
C SER A 92 2.62 -9.14 19.30
N TRP A 93 2.92 -9.10 18.00
CA TRP A 93 3.50 -10.24 17.29
C TRP A 93 4.90 -10.58 17.79
N GLY A 94 5.70 -9.58 18.17
CA GLY A 94 7.00 -9.80 18.80
C GLY A 94 6.91 -10.72 20.03
N PHE A 95 5.91 -10.53 20.89
CA PHE A 95 5.68 -11.43 22.03
C PHE A 95 5.19 -12.82 21.63
N LEU A 96 4.46 -12.93 20.51
CA LEU A 96 4.04 -14.23 19.99
C LEU A 96 5.23 -15.02 19.41
N GLU A 97 6.25 -14.34 18.88
CA GLU A 97 7.49 -15.00 18.41
C GLU A 97 8.21 -15.69 19.57
N ASP A 98 8.18 -15.13 20.79
CA ASP A 98 8.80 -15.72 21.98
C ASP A 98 8.18 -17.08 22.38
N ILE A 99 6.90 -17.30 22.06
CA ILE A 99 6.19 -18.56 22.34
C ILE A 99 6.13 -19.50 21.13
N GLY A 100 6.89 -19.21 20.06
CA GLY A 100 7.06 -20.07 18.89
C GLY A 100 6.22 -19.69 17.67
N ALA A 101 5.64 -18.49 17.61
CA ALA A 101 5.00 -18.02 16.39
C ALA A 101 6.02 -17.80 15.25
N PRO A 102 5.59 -17.90 13.98
CA PRO A 102 6.45 -17.62 12.84
C PRO A 102 6.95 -16.18 12.84
N LYS A 103 8.19 -15.97 12.38
CA LYS A 103 8.76 -14.62 12.21
C LYS A 103 7.89 -13.78 11.27
N LEU A 104 7.60 -12.55 11.69
CA LEU A 104 6.84 -11.62 10.86
C LEU A 104 7.69 -11.17 9.65
N GLY A 105 7.20 -11.48 8.45
CA GLY A 105 7.82 -11.03 7.22
C GLY A 105 7.54 -9.55 6.94
N LEU A 106 8.42 -8.91 6.18
CA LEU A 106 8.23 -7.53 5.74
C LEU A 106 6.96 -7.38 4.86
N MET A 107 6.64 -8.41 4.07
CA MET A 107 5.42 -8.46 3.26
C MET A 107 4.17 -8.55 4.12
N SER A 108 4.21 -9.32 5.20
CA SER A 108 3.11 -9.43 6.14
C SER A 108 2.86 -8.13 6.88
N ALA A 109 3.92 -7.46 7.34
CA ALA A 109 3.83 -6.13 7.94
C ALA A 109 3.21 -5.11 6.97
N TRP A 110 3.57 -5.19 5.67
CA TRP A 110 2.97 -4.36 4.62
C TRP A 110 1.46 -4.61 4.44
N ILE A 111 1.01 -5.87 4.52
CA ILE A 111 -0.42 -6.19 4.44
C ILE A 111 -1.18 -5.60 5.64
N VAL A 112 -0.62 -5.67 6.84
CA VAL A 112 -1.24 -5.13 8.05
C VAL A 112 -1.42 -3.60 7.95
N ILE A 113 -0.39 -2.88 7.51
CA ILE A 113 -0.51 -1.42 7.33
C ILE A 113 -1.50 -1.08 6.22
N ALA A 114 -1.52 -1.85 5.11
CA ALA A 114 -2.48 -1.64 4.04
C ALA A 114 -3.93 -1.85 4.51
N VAL A 115 -4.22 -2.96 5.19
CA VAL A 115 -5.56 -3.27 5.69
C VAL A 115 -6.02 -2.24 6.73
N SER A 116 -5.14 -1.87 7.67
CA SER A 116 -5.49 -0.86 8.68
C SER A 116 -5.69 0.54 8.07
N TRP A 117 -4.91 0.91 7.05
CA TRP A 117 -5.08 2.18 6.34
C TRP A 117 -6.38 2.21 5.53
N ALA A 118 -6.69 1.13 4.81
CA ALA A 118 -7.99 0.96 4.15
C ALA A 118 -9.15 1.13 5.15
N GLY A 119 -9.06 0.45 6.30
CA GLY A 119 -10.06 0.57 7.37
C GLY A 119 -10.19 2.00 7.92
N ALA A 120 -9.08 2.67 8.20
CA ALA A 120 -9.07 4.05 8.68
C ALA A 120 -9.70 5.01 7.67
N ALA A 121 -9.35 4.88 6.39
CA ALA A 121 -9.92 5.70 5.33
C ALA A 121 -11.44 5.49 5.17
N LEU A 122 -11.92 4.25 5.37
CA LEU A 122 -13.36 3.97 5.42
C LEU A 122 -14.02 4.69 6.60
N VAL A 123 -13.48 4.55 7.81
CA VAL A 123 -14.03 5.19 9.02
C VAL A 123 -14.13 6.71 8.84
N ILE A 124 -13.10 7.35 8.29
CA ILE A 124 -13.12 8.80 8.04
C ILE A 124 -14.15 9.13 6.95
N GLY A 125 -14.21 8.37 5.86
CA GLY A 125 -15.22 8.57 4.81
C GLY A 125 -16.65 8.45 5.33
N PHE A 126 -16.91 7.58 6.31
CA PHE A 126 -18.22 7.45 6.96
C PHE A 126 -18.56 8.63 7.87
N LYS A 127 -17.57 9.23 8.55
CA LYS A 127 -17.78 10.43 9.39
C LYS A 127 -18.19 11.65 8.57
N ASP A 128 -17.63 11.81 7.37
CA ASP A 128 -17.88 12.98 6.52
C ASP A 128 -19.18 12.92 5.69
N LYS A 129 -20.01 11.90 5.90
CA LYS A 129 -21.33 11.74 5.26
C LYS A 129 -22.25 12.96 5.42
N ALA A 130 -22.08 13.72 6.50
CA ALA A 130 -22.90 14.90 6.81
C ALA A 130 -22.65 16.10 5.88
N ILE A 131 -21.51 16.14 5.17
CA ILE A 131 -21.09 17.32 4.38
C ILE A 131 -21.23 17.08 2.86
N ASP A 132 -20.88 15.90 2.37
CA ASP A 132 -20.73 15.65 0.92
C ASP A 132 -21.86 14.83 0.26
N GLY A 133 -22.80 14.31 1.06
CA GLY A 133 -23.83 13.38 0.61
C GLY A 133 -23.32 11.94 0.42
N ALA A 134 -24.17 10.96 0.73
CA ALA A 134 -23.79 9.56 0.88
C ALA A 134 -23.07 8.97 -0.35
N HIS A 135 -23.49 9.32 -1.57
CA HIS A 135 -22.90 8.78 -2.80
C HIS A 135 -21.45 9.24 -3.04
N LYS A 136 -21.10 10.50 -2.72
CA LYS A 136 -19.72 11.00 -2.88
C LYS A 136 -18.78 10.40 -1.84
N ALA A 137 -19.25 10.27 -0.60
CA ALA A 137 -18.52 9.59 0.47
C ALA A 137 -18.19 8.13 0.09
N ILE A 138 -19.17 7.40 -0.45
CA ILE A 138 -19.01 6.02 -0.91
C ILE A 138 -18.01 5.93 -2.07
N ARG A 139 -18.11 6.82 -3.07
CA ARG A 139 -17.17 6.83 -4.21
C ARG A 139 -15.73 7.06 -3.74
N ARG A 140 -15.52 7.97 -2.77
CA ARG A 140 -14.20 8.28 -2.19
C ARG A 140 -13.62 7.09 -1.44
N SER A 141 -14.45 6.43 -0.62
CA SER A 141 -14.11 5.19 0.08
C SER A 141 -13.69 4.07 -0.88
N LEU A 142 -14.44 3.87 -1.97
CA LEU A 142 -14.11 2.87 -3.00
C LEU A 142 -12.81 3.19 -3.73
N THR A 143 -12.55 4.45 -4.05
CA THR A 143 -11.28 4.84 -4.69
C THR A 143 -10.09 4.61 -3.77
N THR A 144 -10.22 4.90 -2.46
CA THR A 144 -9.13 4.65 -1.50
C THR A 144 -8.89 3.16 -1.32
N LEU A 145 -9.95 2.35 -1.22
CA LEU A 145 -9.84 0.90 -1.20
C LEU A 145 -9.15 0.36 -2.46
N ALA A 146 -9.55 0.84 -3.64
CA ALA A 146 -8.95 0.40 -4.91
C ALA A 146 -7.45 0.74 -4.99
N VAL A 147 -7.04 1.91 -4.52
CA VAL A 147 -5.62 2.33 -4.48
C VAL A 147 -4.83 1.46 -3.50
N VAL A 148 -5.36 1.22 -2.30
CA VAL A 148 -4.69 0.41 -1.28
C VAL A 148 -4.58 -1.04 -1.75
N VAL A 149 -5.68 -1.65 -2.18
CA VAL A 149 -5.70 -3.04 -2.68
C VAL A 149 -4.83 -3.19 -3.92
N GLY A 150 -4.91 -2.26 -4.88
CA GLY A 150 -4.09 -2.27 -6.09
C GLY A 150 -2.59 -2.12 -5.79
N GLY A 151 -2.24 -1.23 -4.86
CA GLY A 151 -0.87 -1.05 -4.38
C GLY A 151 -0.33 -2.30 -3.70
N THR A 152 -1.10 -2.90 -2.78
CA THR A 152 -0.72 -4.13 -2.07
C THR A 152 -0.59 -5.32 -3.02
N ALA A 153 -1.50 -5.48 -3.98
CA ALA A 153 -1.42 -6.53 -4.99
C ALA A 153 -0.18 -6.38 -5.89
N SER A 154 0.19 -5.14 -6.23
CA SER A 154 1.41 -4.86 -7.01
C SER A 154 2.67 -5.24 -6.24
N PHE A 155 2.74 -4.89 -4.96
CA PHE A 155 3.87 -5.27 -4.09
C PHE A 155 3.97 -6.79 -3.91
N ALA A 156 2.84 -7.47 -3.67
CA ALA A 156 2.80 -8.92 -3.56
C ALA A 156 3.23 -9.61 -4.88
N GLY A 157 2.76 -9.11 -6.03
CA GLY A 157 3.13 -9.63 -7.35
C GLY A 157 4.62 -9.46 -7.66
N ILE A 158 5.19 -8.27 -7.40
CA ILE A 158 6.64 -8.04 -7.52
C ILE A 158 7.39 -8.96 -6.55
N GLY A 159 6.86 -9.17 -5.35
CA GLY A 159 7.51 -10.00 -4.36
C GLY A 159 7.58 -11.48 -4.76
N ILE A 160 6.49 -12.02 -5.30
CA ILE A 160 6.44 -13.38 -5.85
C ILE A 160 7.38 -13.50 -7.05
N ALA A 161 7.38 -12.53 -7.98
CA ALA A 161 8.26 -12.53 -9.15
C ALA A 161 9.75 -12.46 -8.76
N ALA A 162 10.07 -11.78 -7.67
CA ALA A 162 11.41 -11.72 -7.08
C ALA A 162 11.82 -13.02 -6.38
N GLY A 163 10.90 -13.95 -6.17
CA GLY A 163 11.13 -15.22 -5.47
C GLY A 163 11.06 -15.11 -3.95
N PHE A 164 10.43 -14.07 -3.39
CA PHE A 164 10.10 -14.06 -1.97
C PHE A 164 8.99 -15.09 -1.73
N ALA A 165 9.25 -16.05 -0.84
CA ALA A 165 8.23 -17.00 -0.42
C ALA A 165 7.15 -16.25 0.38
N THR A 166 5.92 -16.23 -0.12
CA THR A 166 4.76 -15.70 0.63
C THR A 166 4.15 -16.85 1.42
N PRO A 167 4.21 -16.85 2.76
CA PRO A 167 3.58 -17.90 3.54
C PRO A 167 2.04 -17.86 3.39
N PHE A 168 1.38 -19.03 3.43
CA PHE A 168 -0.05 -19.17 3.11
C PHE A 168 -0.99 -18.25 3.91
N TRP A 169 -0.60 -17.86 5.12
CA TRP A 169 -1.38 -16.96 5.97
C TRP A 169 -1.41 -15.51 5.45
N GLU A 170 -0.46 -15.11 4.60
CA GLU A 170 -0.53 -13.83 3.86
C GLU A 170 -1.67 -13.84 2.84
N LEU A 171 -1.92 -14.99 2.20
CA LEU A 171 -3.09 -15.15 1.31
C LEU A 171 -4.39 -15.11 2.11
N ALA A 172 -4.40 -15.61 3.35
CA ALA A 172 -5.55 -15.49 4.24
C ALA A 172 -5.83 -14.03 4.64
N LEU A 173 -4.80 -13.23 4.92
CA LEU A 173 -4.98 -11.79 5.18
C LEU A 173 -5.48 -11.04 3.92
N ILE A 174 -4.96 -11.38 2.74
CA ILE A 174 -5.47 -10.85 1.46
C ILE A 174 -6.93 -11.27 1.24
N ALA A 175 -7.28 -12.53 1.51
CA ALA A 175 -8.64 -13.04 1.40
C ALA A 175 -9.58 -12.37 2.40
N ILE A 176 -9.16 -12.12 3.65
CA ILE A 176 -9.92 -11.37 4.65
C ILE A 176 -10.12 -9.92 4.18
N ALA A 177 -9.08 -9.27 3.65
CA ALA A 177 -9.20 -7.93 3.09
C ALA A 177 -10.21 -7.88 1.93
N LEU A 178 -10.14 -8.84 1.00
CA LEU A 178 -11.08 -8.96 -0.11
C LEU A 178 -12.49 -9.33 0.36
N LEU A 179 -12.63 -10.15 1.41
CA LEU A 179 -13.91 -10.54 2.01
C LEU A 179 -14.58 -9.34 2.69
N ILE A 180 -13.83 -8.51 3.40
CA ILE A 180 -14.32 -7.24 3.98
C ILE A 180 -14.88 -6.35 2.86
N VAL A 181 -14.16 -6.25 1.73
CA VAL A 181 -14.63 -5.49 0.55
C VAL A 181 -15.89 -6.13 -0.06
N ARG A 182 -15.92 -7.46 -0.19
CA ARG A 182 -17.03 -8.19 -0.83
C ARG A 182 -18.30 -8.20 0.02
N ILE A 183 -18.18 -8.38 1.33
CA ILE A 183 -19.28 -8.26 2.30
C ILE A 183 -19.81 -6.83 2.28
N GLY A 184 -18.92 -5.83 2.27
CA GLY A 184 -19.29 -4.43 2.08
C GLY A 184 -20.10 -4.21 0.79
N SER A 185 -19.73 -4.85 -0.32
CA SER A 185 -20.47 -4.73 -1.59
C SER A 185 -21.81 -5.50 -1.61
N ALA A 186 -21.87 -6.67 -0.98
CA ALA A 186 -23.05 -7.55 -1.00
C ALA A 186 -24.15 -7.07 -0.05
N VAL A 187 -23.78 -6.49 1.09
CA VAL A 187 -24.73 -5.89 2.05
C VAL A 187 -25.47 -4.70 1.41
N PHE A 188 -24.81 -3.95 0.52
CA PHE A 188 -25.40 -2.78 -0.14
C PHE A 188 -26.10 -3.06 -1.48
N SER A 189 -25.86 -4.21 -2.12
CA SER A 189 -26.69 -4.66 -3.26
C SER A 189 -28.14 -4.96 -2.84
N LYS A 190 -28.39 -5.23 -1.56
CA LYS A 190 -29.73 -5.53 -1.02
C LYS A 190 -30.46 -4.32 -0.45
N SER A 191 -29.81 -3.17 -0.27
CA SER A 191 -30.43 -1.94 0.26
C SER A 191 -30.90 -0.97 -0.82
N GLY A 192 -31.03 -1.44 -2.08
CA GLY A 192 -31.42 -0.64 -3.26
C GLY A 192 -32.91 -0.68 -3.61
N THR A 193 -33.79 -1.12 -2.71
CA THR A 193 -35.24 -1.03 -2.90
C THR A 193 -35.90 -0.44 -1.66
N CYS A 194 -35.88 0.89 -1.59
CA CYS A 194 -36.96 1.81 -1.21
C CYS A 194 -36.38 3.22 -1.09
#